data_AF-A0A944UI17-F1
#
_entry.id   AF-A0A944UI17-F1
#
_cell.length_a   1.000
_cell.length_b   1.000
_cell.length_c   1.000
_cell.angle_alpha   90.00
_cell.angle_beta   90.00
_cell.angle_gamma   90.00
#
_symmetry.space_group_name_H-M   'P 1'
#
loop_
_entity.id
_entity.type
_entity.pdbx_description
1 polymer ?
#
loop_
_entity_poly.entity_id
_entity_poly.type
_entity_poly.pdbx_seq_one_letter_code
_entity_poly.pdbx_strand_id
1 'polypeptide(L)'
;MASYKILPGNLYPQNNRVNLYYLHNLFKEIAGHISIQMKEKYCLDTPITAGMWGGSYMVALDDGEAKTNVVRLYSIVSLPQNSPLDEKENFEKLMDLYKENFTEVFGRYGLNLVDPKWGEIIPYSNKTRPTTALQMWDTQKRANFVRAFFVWNKASWEESIIYDMIRNIKVLKELLNINIRPIKKDSSELKFLLQDVLITYVTLRAALTPDFVEHAEPIIQNLFDEFIRGMDSEESIQEQYHRVYSSALVYGFEEALLEPYKKKNLDVRNVEDWPVDKINFVPDELKEKLVPTLQAPWKKFQATLEKKYGKVNSLN
;
A
#
# COMPACT_ATOMS: atom_id res chain seq x y z
N MET A 1 -13.21 25.49 9.86
CA MET A 1 -12.07 24.74 9.28
C MET A 1 -12.01 23.40 9.98
N ALA A 2 -11.87 22.31 9.23
CA ALA A 2 -11.78 20.98 9.83
C ALA A 2 -10.52 20.91 10.73
N SER A 3 -10.76 20.56 12.00
CA SER A 3 -9.71 20.33 13.00
C SER A 3 -9.25 18.89 12.90
N TYR A 4 -8.49 18.58 11.86
CA TYR A 4 -7.74 17.33 11.85
C TYR A 4 -6.70 17.38 12.96
N LYS A 5 -6.39 16.24 13.57
CA LYS A 5 -5.18 16.05 14.39
C LYS A 5 -3.94 15.97 13.48
N ILE A 6 -3.85 16.91 12.54
CA ILE A 6 -2.75 17.07 11.61
C ILE A 6 -1.60 17.61 12.43
N LEU A 7 -0.47 16.90 12.43
CA LEU A 7 0.80 17.44 12.91
C LEU A 7 1.27 18.49 11.88
N PRO A 8 1.15 19.80 12.17
CA PRO A 8 1.57 20.83 11.24
C PRO A 8 3.10 20.88 11.25
N GLY A 9 3.72 20.84 10.07
CA GLY A 9 5.16 21.09 9.89
C GLY A 9 6.06 19.88 9.61
N ASN A 10 5.57 18.64 9.73
CA ASN A 10 6.47 17.47 9.65
C ASN A 10 6.24 16.50 8.47
N LEU A 11 5.17 16.63 7.66
CA LEU A 11 5.01 15.74 6.49
C LEU A 11 6.17 15.90 5.51
N TYR A 12 6.66 17.12 5.35
CA TYR A 12 7.88 17.41 4.61
C TYR A 12 8.81 18.22 5.50
N PRO A 13 9.73 17.58 6.25
CA PRO A 13 10.77 18.25 7.01
C PRO A 13 11.69 19.12 6.11
N GLN A 14 12.63 19.83 6.72
CA GLN A 14 13.49 20.85 6.09
C GLN A 14 14.18 20.41 4.79
N ASN A 15 14.47 19.12 4.62
CA ASN A 15 15.08 18.57 3.39
C ASN A 15 14.09 18.39 2.23
N ASN A 16 12.84 18.81 2.39
CA ASN A 16 11.77 18.75 1.40
C ASN A 16 11.40 17.34 0.91
N ARG A 17 11.86 16.30 1.60
CA ARG A 17 11.48 14.90 1.37
C ARG A 17 10.31 14.53 2.26
N VAL A 18 9.42 13.67 1.79
CA VAL A 18 8.28 13.23 2.60
C VAL A 18 8.76 12.39 3.77
N ASN A 19 8.16 12.60 4.94
CA ASN A 19 8.30 11.71 6.08
C ASN A 19 7.13 10.71 6.07
N LEU A 20 7.50 9.45 5.93
CA LEU A 20 6.57 8.35 5.68
C LEU A 20 5.76 7.99 6.93
N TYR A 21 6.30 8.19 8.13
CA TYR A 21 5.55 8.02 9.38
C TYR A 21 4.40 9.02 9.46
N TYR A 22 4.67 10.30 9.16
CA TYR A 22 3.63 11.32 9.12
C TYR A 22 2.65 11.10 7.97
N LEU A 23 3.11 10.63 6.81
CA LEU A 23 2.21 10.28 5.69
C LEU A 23 1.24 9.14 6.06
N HIS A 24 1.76 8.07 6.68
CA HIS A 24 0.96 6.94 7.13
C HIS A 24 -0.11 7.38 8.13
N ASN A 25 0.26 8.18 9.13
CA ASN A 25 -0.69 8.71 10.11
C ASN A 25 -1.67 9.70 9.50
N LEU A 26 -1.25 10.48 8.51
CA LEU A 26 -2.13 11.40 7.80
C LEU A 26 -3.26 10.66 7.07
N PHE A 27 -2.96 9.54 6.41
CA PHE A 27 -4.02 8.71 5.80
C PHE A 27 -5.00 8.15 6.83
N LYS A 28 -4.51 7.75 8.01
CA LYS A 28 -5.37 7.28 9.12
C LYS A 28 -6.29 8.38 9.63
N GLU A 29 -5.76 9.58 9.84
CA GLU A 29 -6.55 10.73 10.32
C GLU A 29 -7.59 11.18 9.29
N ILE A 30 -7.24 11.20 7.99
CA ILE A 30 -8.20 11.50 6.92
C ILE A 30 -9.34 10.47 6.92
N ALA A 31 -9.03 9.17 6.97
CA ALA A 31 -10.05 8.13 7.01
C ALA A 31 -10.96 8.23 8.24
N GLY A 32 -10.39 8.48 9.42
CA GLY A 32 -11.14 8.70 10.65
C GLY A 32 -12.05 9.93 10.58
N HIS A 33 -11.55 11.04 10.02
CA HIS A 33 -12.35 12.24 9.83
C HIS A 33 -13.49 12.05 8.82
N ILE A 34 -13.24 11.38 7.70
CA ILE A 34 -14.26 11.06 6.70
C ILE A 34 -15.34 10.16 7.30
N SER A 35 -14.96 9.17 8.10
CA SER A 35 -15.91 8.31 8.83
C SER A 35 -16.85 9.12 9.75
N ILE A 36 -16.31 10.13 10.45
CA ILE A 36 -17.10 11.07 11.25
C ILE A 36 -18.00 11.93 10.35
N GLN A 37 -17.49 12.49 9.26
CA GLN A 37 -18.26 13.30 8.33
C GLN A 37 -19.41 12.53 7.67
N MET A 38 -19.22 11.26 7.33
CA MET A 38 -20.27 10.39 6.81
C MET A 38 -21.43 10.26 7.81
N LYS A 39 -21.10 10.13 9.10
CA LYS A 39 -22.09 10.07 10.17
C LYS A 39 -22.79 11.41 10.41
N GLU A 40 -22.04 12.50 10.49
CA GLU A 40 -22.58 13.82 10.84
C GLU A 40 -23.37 14.48 9.70
N LYS A 41 -22.89 14.37 8.46
CA LYS A 41 -23.51 15.02 7.29
C LYS A 41 -24.63 14.18 6.68
N TYR A 42 -24.48 12.85 6.71
CA TYR A 42 -25.35 11.94 5.96
C TYR A 42 -26.06 10.88 6.82
N CYS A 43 -25.83 10.86 8.14
CA CYS A 43 -26.35 9.83 9.06
C CYS A 43 -25.92 8.39 8.67
N LEU A 44 -24.73 8.24 8.07
CA LEU A 44 -24.20 6.95 7.64
C LEU A 44 -23.05 6.52 8.56
N ASP A 45 -23.25 5.45 9.33
CA ASP A 45 -22.20 4.88 10.17
C ASP A 45 -21.28 3.98 9.33
N THR A 46 -20.13 4.53 8.93
CA THR A 46 -19.17 3.86 8.04
C THR A 46 -17.80 3.83 8.68
N PRO A 47 -17.47 2.84 9.54
CA PRO A 47 -16.15 2.74 10.15
C PRO A 47 -15.10 2.43 9.09
N ILE A 48 -14.16 3.35 8.88
CA ILE A 48 -13.11 3.24 7.86
C ILE A 48 -11.76 3.13 8.55
N THR A 49 -10.90 2.24 8.05
CA THR A 49 -9.48 2.21 8.41
C THR A 49 -8.66 2.52 7.17
N ALA A 50 -7.48 3.10 7.36
CA ALA A 50 -6.56 3.35 6.27
C ALA A 50 -5.12 3.28 6.74
N GLY A 51 -4.21 3.17 5.79
CA GLY A 51 -2.78 3.27 6.02
C GLY A 51 -2.05 3.61 4.73
N MET A 52 -0.74 3.79 4.83
CA MET A 52 0.12 3.88 3.66
C MET A 52 0.21 2.51 2.97
N TRP A 53 0.09 2.50 1.64
CA TRP A 53 0.33 1.32 0.82
C TRP A 53 1.68 1.43 0.09
N GLY A 54 2.23 0.29 -0.28
CA GLY A 54 3.50 0.18 -0.98
C GLY A 54 4.72 0.20 -0.06
N GLY A 55 5.89 -0.08 -0.63
CA GLY A 55 7.13 -0.28 0.12
C GLY A 55 8.01 0.95 0.30
N SER A 56 7.47 2.16 0.14
CA SER A 56 8.27 3.38 0.30
C SER A 56 8.93 3.46 1.69
N TYR A 57 8.34 2.84 2.73
CA TYR A 57 8.93 2.78 4.07
C TYR A 57 10.28 2.03 4.10
N MET A 58 10.56 1.16 3.13
CA MET A 58 11.83 0.42 3.03
C MET A 58 13.02 1.35 2.76
N VAL A 59 12.76 2.53 2.18
CA VAL A 59 13.79 3.52 1.87
C VAL A 59 13.77 4.70 2.84
N ALA A 60 13.27 4.51 4.06
CA ALA A 60 13.26 5.54 5.11
C ALA A 60 14.56 5.58 5.93
N LEU A 61 14.84 6.75 6.51
CA LEU A 61 15.72 6.92 7.66
C LEU A 61 15.02 6.47 8.95
N ASP A 62 15.78 6.40 10.05
CA ASP A 62 15.28 5.89 11.33
C ASP A 62 14.17 6.74 11.96
N ASP A 63 13.99 7.98 11.51
CA ASP A 63 12.91 8.89 11.92
C ASP A 63 11.76 8.98 10.90
N GLY A 64 11.76 8.10 9.89
CA GLY A 64 10.72 8.00 8.87
C GLY A 64 10.90 8.92 7.67
N GLU A 65 11.88 9.82 7.66
CA GLU A 65 12.18 10.66 6.49
C GLU A 65 12.66 9.79 5.31
N ALA A 66 12.11 9.98 4.12
CA ALA A 66 12.53 9.22 2.95
C ALA A 66 13.98 9.53 2.54
N LYS A 67 14.77 8.51 2.20
CA LYS A 67 16.13 8.66 1.65
C LYS A 67 16.15 9.16 0.21
N THR A 68 15.03 8.99 -0.51
CA THR A 68 14.85 9.38 -1.91
C THR A 68 13.53 10.12 -2.09
N ASN A 69 13.34 10.73 -3.26
CA ASN A 69 12.08 11.42 -3.57
C ASN A 69 10.96 10.40 -3.80
N VAL A 70 10.01 10.34 -2.88
CA VAL A 70 8.79 9.55 -3.04
C VAL A 70 7.75 10.42 -3.74
N VAL A 71 7.57 10.17 -5.04
CA VAL A 71 6.70 10.96 -5.91
C VAL A 71 5.31 10.33 -6.12
N ARG A 72 5.02 9.17 -5.53
CA ARG A 72 3.70 8.51 -5.63
C ARG A 72 3.24 8.19 -4.22
N LEU A 73 2.15 8.81 -3.79
CA LEU A 73 1.65 8.68 -2.43
C LEU A 73 0.44 7.75 -2.45
N TYR A 74 0.63 6.53 -1.94
CA TYR A 74 -0.41 5.51 -1.97
C TYR A 74 -1.01 5.26 -0.60
N SER A 75 -2.33 5.12 -0.56
CA SER A 75 -3.09 4.68 0.60
C SER A 75 -3.91 3.43 0.28
N ILE A 76 -4.07 2.56 1.27
CA ILE A 76 -5.06 1.49 1.24
C ILE A 76 -6.11 1.77 2.31
N VAL A 77 -7.38 1.65 1.95
CA VAL A 77 -8.55 2.01 2.73
C VAL A 77 -9.47 0.80 2.82
N SER A 78 -9.81 0.39 4.04
CA SER A 78 -10.79 -0.68 4.28
C SER A 78 -12.18 -0.10 4.47
N LEU A 79 -13.13 -0.59 3.69
CA LEU A 79 -14.53 -0.18 3.75
C LEU A 79 -15.39 -1.31 4.34
N PRO A 80 -16.35 -1.00 5.22
CA PRO A 80 -17.26 -2.00 5.74
C PRO A 80 -18.19 -2.50 4.62
N GLN A 81 -18.36 -3.81 4.52
CA GLN A 81 -19.35 -4.43 3.65
C GLN A 81 -20.65 -4.69 4.41
N ASN A 82 -21.75 -4.92 3.69
CA ASN A 82 -23.10 -5.05 4.26
C ASN A 82 -23.44 -3.78 5.04
N SER A 83 -23.09 -2.65 4.44
CA SER A 83 -23.13 -1.33 5.05
C SER A 83 -23.85 -0.35 4.12
N PRO A 84 -24.21 0.85 4.59
CA PRO A 84 -24.86 1.83 3.72
C PRO A 84 -24.03 2.22 2.48
N LEU A 85 -22.73 1.91 2.44
CA LEU A 85 -21.87 2.12 1.27
C LEU A 85 -22.14 1.14 0.13
N ASP A 86 -22.95 0.10 0.36
CA ASP A 86 -23.36 -0.81 -0.70
C ASP A 86 -24.26 -0.11 -1.75
N GLU A 87 -24.93 0.98 -1.34
CA GLU A 87 -25.70 1.87 -2.21
C GLU A 87 -24.77 2.83 -2.96
N LYS A 88 -24.96 2.92 -4.28
CA LYS A 88 -24.11 3.72 -5.16
C LYS A 88 -24.06 5.18 -4.70
N GLU A 89 -25.19 5.80 -4.41
CA GLU A 89 -25.27 7.20 -4.00
C GLU A 89 -24.52 7.49 -2.71
N ASN A 90 -24.41 6.52 -1.81
CA ASN A 90 -23.65 6.67 -0.57
C ASN A 90 -22.15 6.49 -0.79
N PHE A 91 -21.76 5.62 -1.73
CA PHE A 91 -20.37 5.51 -2.17
C PHE A 91 -19.89 6.80 -2.88
N GLU A 92 -20.74 7.43 -3.70
CA GLU A 92 -20.46 8.72 -4.34
C GLU A 92 -20.18 9.82 -3.30
N LYS A 93 -21.01 9.91 -2.26
CA LYS A 93 -20.78 10.84 -1.13
C LYS A 93 -19.44 10.59 -0.44
N LEU A 94 -19.06 9.32 -0.26
CA LEU A 94 -17.76 8.97 0.30
C LEU A 94 -16.61 9.45 -0.60
N MET A 95 -16.71 9.28 -1.93
CA MET A 95 -15.71 9.75 -2.89
C MET A 95 -15.58 11.27 -2.89
N ASP A 96 -16.69 11.99 -2.81
CA ASP A 96 -16.69 13.45 -2.68
C ASP A 96 -15.97 13.91 -1.42
N LEU A 97 -16.23 13.27 -0.27
CA LEU A 97 -15.50 13.57 0.96
C LEU A 97 -14.00 13.27 0.84
N TYR A 98 -13.61 12.13 0.25
CA TYR A 98 -12.19 11.82 0.02
C TYR A 98 -11.50 12.87 -0.85
N LYS A 99 -12.12 13.29 -1.94
CA LYS A 99 -11.64 14.35 -2.82
C LYS A 99 -11.47 15.67 -2.06
N GLU A 100 -12.50 16.11 -1.34
CA GLU A 100 -12.46 17.36 -0.55
C GLU A 100 -11.35 17.34 0.50
N ASN A 101 -11.26 16.25 1.27
CA ASN A 101 -10.28 16.09 2.33
C ASN A 101 -8.85 15.99 1.76
N PHE A 102 -8.65 15.28 0.66
CA PHE A 102 -7.34 15.20 0.01
C PHE A 102 -6.89 16.58 -0.46
N THR A 103 -7.74 17.33 -1.17
CA THR A 103 -7.41 18.69 -1.61
C THR A 103 -7.11 19.61 -0.42
N GLU A 104 -7.95 19.62 0.61
CA GLU A 104 -7.76 20.49 1.77
C GLU A 104 -6.47 20.16 2.53
N VAL A 105 -6.28 18.89 2.86
CA VAL A 105 -5.21 18.46 3.77
C VAL A 105 -3.85 18.47 3.09
N PHE A 106 -3.73 17.88 1.89
CA PHE A 106 -2.47 17.91 1.15
C PHE A 106 -2.14 19.33 0.64
N GLY A 107 -3.15 20.20 0.45
CA GLY A 107 -2.99 21.63 0.19
C GLY A 107 -2.18 22.37 1.25
N ARG A 108 -2.39 22.03 2.54
CA ARG A 108 -1.60 22.58 3.66
C ARG A 108 -0.12 22.20 3.60
N TYR A 109 0.19 21.13 2.86
CA TYR A 109 1.53 20.66 2.59
C TYR A 109 1.99 21.01 1.18
N GLY A 110 1.41 22.02 0.52
CA GLY A 110 1.90 22.53 -0.77
C GLY A 110 1.74 21.58 -1.95
N LEU A 111 0.85 20.58 -1.86
CA LEU A 111 0.37 19.86 -3.04
C LEU A 111 -0.89 20.55 -3.56
N ASN A 112 -1.06 20.64 -4.88
CA ASN A 112 -2.30 21.08 -5.50
C ASN A 112 -2.95 19.91 -6.23
N LEU A 113 -3.80 19.16 -5.51
CA LEU A 113 -4.45 17.95 -6.02
C LEU A 113 -5.67 18.29 -6.87
N VAL A 114 -5.64 17.90 -8.15
CA VAL A 114 -6.67 18.17 -9.16
C VAL A 114 -7.05 16.89 -9.93
N ASP A 115 -8.03 17.04 -10.85
CA ASP A 115 -8.50 16.01 -11.78
C ASP A 115 -8.82 14.66 -11.12
N PRO A 116 -9.72 14.62 -10.12
CA PRO A 116 -10.06 13.38 -9.42
C PRO A 116 -10.62 12.35 -10.41
N LYS A 117 -10.00 11.17 -10.47
CA LYS A 117 -10.52 10.00 -11.18
C LYS A 117 -10.74 8.89 -10.18
N TRP A 118 -11.96 8.36 -10.12
CA TRP A 118 -12.29 7.27 -9.23
C TRP A 118 -13.14 6.20 -9.92
N GLY A 119 -13.19 5.01 -9.31
CA GLY A 119 -14.00 3.88 -9.80
C GLY A 119 -13.25 2.92 -10.73
N GLU A 120 -11.95 3.16 -10.99
CA GLU A 120 -11.09 2.20 -11.68
C GLU A 120 -11.06 0.89 -10.90
N ILE A 121 -11.42 -0.21 -11.57
CA ILE A 121 -11.36 -1.57 -11.01
C ILE A 121 -9.91 -2.04 -11.04
N ILE A 122 -9.39 -2.43 -9.87
CA ILE A 122 -8.06 -2.99 -9.77
C ILE A 122 -8.08 -4.46 -10.22
N PRO A 123 -7.18 -4.88 -11.14
CA PRO A 123 -7.10 -6.26 -11.61
C PRO A 123 -6.93 -7.28 -10.48
N TYR A 124 -7.37 -8.51 -10.70
CA TYR A 124 -7.28 -9.61 -9.73
C TYR A 124 -7.92 -9.30 -8.38
N SER A 125 -8.98 -8.49 -8.38
CA SER A 125 -9.87 -8.29 -7.23
C SER A 125 -11.21 -8.98 -7.47
N ASN A 126 -12.04 -9.07 -6.43
CA ASN A 126 -13.32 -9.78 -6.47
C ASN A 126 -14.25 -9.26 -7.58
N LYS A 127 -14.91 -10.14 -8.33
CA LYS A 127 -15.81 -9.75 -9.44
C LYS A 127 -17.07 -9.04 -8.97
N THR A 128 -17.60 -9.43 -7.81
CA THR A 128 -18.86 -8.89 -7.27
C THR A 128 -18.63 -7.57 -6.53
N ARG A 129 -17.53 -7.49 -5.77
CA ARG A 129 -17.15 -6.31 -4.99
C ARG A 129 -15.67 -5.99 -5.24
N PRO A 130 -15.34 -5.41 -6.41
CA PRO A 130 -13.96 -5.16 -6.78
C PRO A 130 -13.31 -4.12 -5.86
N THR A 131 -11.99 -4.23 -5.73
CA THR A 131 -11.16 -3.13 -5.22
C THR A 131 -11.21 -2.02 -6.25
N THR A 132 -11.49 -0.80 -5.81
CA THR A 132 -11.48 0.38 -6.69
C THR A 132 -10.43 1.39 -6.23
N ALA A 133 -10.10 2.38 -7.07
CA ALA A 133 -9.21 3.45 -6.67
C ALA A 133 -9.79 4.84 -6.90
N LEU A 134 -9.31 5.80 -6.11
CA LEU A 134 -9.34 7.25 -6.38
C LEU A 134 -7.89 7.72 -6.61
N GLN A 135 -7.65 8.49 -7.67
CA GLN A 135 -6.37 9.14 -7.93
C GLN A 135 -6.57 10.64 -8.20
N MET A 136 -5.68 11.46 -7.66
CA MET A 136 -5.63 12.91 -7.88
C MET A 136 -4.19 13.35 -8.15
N TRP A 137 -4.00 14.23 -9.13
CA TRP A 137 -2.67 14.63 -9.60
C TRP A 137 -2.22 15.93 -8.95
N ASP A 138 -0.95 16.01 -8.58
CA ASP A 138 -0.38 17.23 -8.00
C ASP A 138 0.23 18.13 -9.08
N THR A 139 -0.34 19.32 -9.28
CA THR A 139 0.20 20.28 -10.25
C THR A 139 1.46 21.01 -9.78
N GLN A 140 1.78 20.95 -8.48
CA GLN A 140 3.00 21.55 -7.92
C GLN A 140 4.22 20.63 -8.08
N LYS A 141 4.01 19.38 -8.54
CA LYS A 141 5.05 18.37 -8.76
C LYS A 141 5.88 18.05 -7.51
N ARG A 142 5.32 18.25 -6.31
CA ARG A 142 5.89 17.76 -5.07
C ARG A 142 5.69 16.25 -4.95
N ALA A 143 4.56 15.78 -5.44
CA ALA A 143 4.32 14.40 -5.86
C ALA A 143 3.82 14.40 -7.31
N ASN A 144 3.75 13.23 -7.93
CA ASN A 144 3.04 13.04 -9.20
C ASN A 144 1.53 12.92 -8.93
N PHE A 145 1.15 12.16 -7.91
CA PHE A 145 -0.24 11.96 -7.52
C PHE A 145 -0.37 11.39 -6.10
N VAL A 146 -1.57 11.52 -5.55
CA VAL A 146 -2.08 10.74 -4.40
C VAL A 146 -3.10 9.74 -4.93
N ARG A 147 -2.98 8.47 -4.54
CA ARG A 147 -3.92 7.41 -4.91
C ARG A 147 -4.35 6.59 -3.70
N ALA A 148 -5.65 6.39 -3.54
CA ALA A 148 -6.24 5.54 -2.50
C ALA A 148 -6.91 4.32 -3.13
N PHE A 149 -6.62 3.14 -2.60
CA PHE A 149 -7.26 1.87 -2.96
C PHE A 149 -8.34 1.53 -1.93
N PHE A 150 -9.56 1.30 -2.38
CA PHE A 150 -10.70 0.96 -1.54
C PHE A 150 -10.98 -0.54 -1.60
N VAL A 151 -10.73 -1.22 -0.50
CA VAL A 151 -10.90 -2.67 -0.36
C VAL A 151 -12.07 -2.94 0.59
N TRP A 152 -12.95 -3.85 0.23
CA TRP A 152 -14.13 -4.19 1.03
C TRP A 152 -13.80 -5.04 2.25
N ASN A 153 -14.76 -5.12 3.16
CA ASN A 153 -14.72 -5.69 4.49
C ASN A 153 -13.91 -4.90 5.53
N LYS A 154 -14.45 -4.93 6.75
CA LYS A 154 -13.84 -4.34 7.94
C LYS A 154 -12.58 -5.14 8.28
N ALA A 155 -11.43 -4.52 8.03
CA ALA A 155 -10.13 -5.05 8.36
C ALA A 155 -9.22 -3.92 8.87
N SER A 156 -8.08 -4.28 9.42
CA SER A 156 -7.00 -3.34 9.66
C SER A 156 -6.28 -3.01 8.34
N TRP A 157 -5.46 -1.95 8.35
CA TRP A 157 -4.64 -1.62 7.19
C TRP A 157 -3.56 -2.69 6.96
N GLU A 158 -3.07 -3.34 8.01
CA GLU A 158 -2.12 -4.46 7.93
C GLU A 158 -2.75 -5.65 7.21
N GLU A 159 -3.97 -6.03 7.61
CA GLU A 159 -4.72 -7.11 6.95
C GLU A 159 -4.93 -6.79 5.46
N SER A 160 -5.23 -5.54 5.15
CA SER A 160 -5.39 -5.07 3.76
C SER A 160 -4.10 -5.18 2.94
N ILE A 161 -2.95 -4.87 3.53
CA ILE A 161 -1.65 -5.06 2.85
C ILE A 161 -1.38 -6.55 2.62
N ILE A 162 -1.63 -7.41 3.60
CA ILE A 162 -1.42 -8.86 3.47
C ILE A 162 -2.32 -9.45 2.39
N TYR A 163 -3.61 -9.09 2.39
CA TYR A 163 -4.56 -9.51 1.36
C TYR A 163 -4.13 -9.04 -0.03
N ASP A 164 -3.68 -7.79 -0.16
CA ASP A 164 -3.26 -7.22 -1.44
C ASP A 164 -2.04 -7.93 -2.04
N MET A 165 -1.23 -8.64 -1.22
CA MET A 165 -0.14 -9.47 -1.76
C MET A 165 -0.64 -10.60 -2.65
N ILE A 166 -1.85 -11.14 -2.43
CA ILE A 166 -2.44 -12.15 -3.31
C ILE A 166 -2.58 -11.58 -4.73
N ARG A 167 -3.20 -10.41 -4.82
CA ARG A 167 -3.38 -9.68 -6.07
C ARG A 167 -2.03 -9.33 -6.69
N ASN A 168 -1.10 -8.83 -5.89
CA ASN A 168 0.22 -8.42 -6.36
C ASN A 168 1.00 -9.59 -6.95
N ILE A 169 0.98 -10.77 -6.31
CA ILE A 169 1.60 -12.00 -6.83
C ILE A 169 1.00 -12.38 -8.19
N LYS A 170 -0.32 -12.27 -8.37
CA LYS A 170 -0.96 -12.55 -9.67
C LYS A 170 -0.46 -11.62 -10.77
N VAL A 171 -0.34 -10.32 -10.49
CA VAL A 171 0.26 -9.34 -11.41
C VAL A 171 1.72 -9.70 -11.71
N LEU A 172 2.51 -10.01 -10.68
CA LEU A 172 3.92 -10.40 -10.85
C LEU A 172 4.06 -11.64 -11.76
N LYS A 173 3.18 -12.64 -11.61
CA LYS A 173 3.19 -13.87 -12.42
C LYS A 173 2.95 -13.62 -13.90
N GLU A 174 2.33 -12.51 -14.31
CA GLU A 174 2.21 -12.17 -15.73
C GLU A 174 3.57 -11.99 -16.41
N LEU A 175 4.55 -11.44 -15.69
CA LEU A 175 5.88 -11.11 -16.23
C LEU A 175 7.01 -12.00 -15.69
N LEU A 176 6.77 -12.74 -14.61
CA LEU A 176 7.77 -13.60 -13.94
C LEU A 176 7.46 -15.10 -14.02
N ASN A 177 6.50 -15.51 -14.85
CA ASN A 177 6.23 -16.93 -15.08
C ASN A 177 7.36 -17.56 -15.90
N ILE A 178 8.16 -18.41 -15.26
CA ILE A 178 9.34 -19.05 -15.88
C ILE A 178 8.98 -20.04 -17.00
N ASN A 179 7.71 -20.45 -17.10
CA ASN A 179 7.23 -21.37 -18.12
C ASN A 179 6.92 -20.69 -19.47
N ILE A 180 6.97 -19.37 -19.53
CA ILE A 180 6.77 -18.58 -20.76
C ILE A 180 7.99 -17.71 -20.99
N ARG A 181 8.34 -17.39 -22.24
CA ARG A 181 9.48 -16.50 -22.49
C ARG A 181 9.27 -15.13 -21.83
N PRO A 182 10.34 -14.48 -21.31
CA PRO A 182 10.26 -13.13 -20.77
C PRO A 182 9.59 -12.18 -21.76
N ILE A 183 8.58 -11.44 -21.28
CA ILE A 183 7.82 -10.52 -22.11
C ILE A 183 8.59 -9.21 -22.21
N LYS A 184 8.78 -8.71 -23.43
CA LYS A 184 9.40 -7.40 -23.63
C LYS A 184 8.43 -6.30 -23.17
N LYS A 185 8.89 -5.48 -22.24
CA LYS A 185 8.19 -4.31 -21.69
C LYS A 185 9.11 -3.10 -21.67
N ASP A 186 8.53 -1.91 -21.58
CA ASP A 186 9.34 -0.71 -21.40
C ASP A 186 9.95 -0.65 -20.00
N SER A 187 11.01 0.14 -19.89
CA SER A 187 11.78 0.31 -18.66
C SER A 187 10.96 0.79 -17.46
N SER A 188 9.88 1.56 -17.68
CA SER A 188 9.04 2.06 -16.59
C SER A 188 8.15 0.95 -16.02
N GLU A 189 7.54 0.14 -16.89
CA GLU A 189 6.78 -1.05 -16.50
C GLU A 189 7.65 -2.05 -15.72
N LEU A 190 8.87 -2.33 -16.22
CA LEU A 190 9.79 -3.24 -15.53
C LEU A 190 10.26 -2.70 -14.17
N LYS A 191 10.49 -1.39 -14.05
CA LYS A 191 10.79 -0.78 -12.75
C LYS A 191 9.65 -0.96 -11.75
N PHE A 192 8.40 -0.84 -12.18
CA PHE A 192 7.26 -1.07 -11.29
C PHE A 192 7.15 -2.53 -10.87
N LEU A 193 7.31 -3.46 -11.81
CA LEU A 193 7.37 -4.89 -11.51
C LEU A 193 8.45 -5.21 -10.47
N LEU A 194 9.66 -4.70 -10.68
CA LEU A 194 10.80 -4.92 -9.77
C LEU A 194 10.56 -4.30 -8.39
N GLN A 195 9.90 -3.14 -8.32
CA GLN A 195 9.50 -2.55 -7.05
C GLN A 195 8.46 -3.43 -6.33
N ASP A 196 7.50 -3.97 -7.06
CA ASP A 196 6.45 -4.85 -6.52
C ASP A 196 7.03 -6.18 -6.02
N VAL A 197 8.12 -6.67 -6.61
CA VAL A 197 8.89 -7.82 -6.10
C VAL A 197 9.50 -7.53 -4.74
N LEU A 198 10.15 -6.37 -4.57
CA LEU A 198 10.70 -5.96 -3.28
C LEU A 198 9.60 -5.83 -2.21
N ILE A 199 8.50 -5.17 -2.56
CA ILE A 199 7.34 -4.98 -1.68
C ILE A 199 6.81 -6.35 -1.23
N THR A 200 6.57 -7.25 -2.17
CA THR A 200 6.03 -8.59 -1.89
C THR A 200 6.96 -9.39 -0.98
N TYR A 201 8.26 -9.41 -1.28
CA TYR A 201 9.23 -10.11 -0.45
C TYR A 201 9.24 -9.57 0.98
N VAL A 202 9.39 -8.25 1.16
CA VAL A 202 9.50 -7.66 2.50
C VAL A 202 8.20 -7.84 3.29
N THR A 203 7.04 -7.71 2.65
CA THR A 203 5.75 -7.96 3.30
C THR A 203 5.61 -9.41 3.74
N LEU A 204 6.02 -10.38 2.92
CA LEU A 204 5.82 -11.81 3.20
C LEU A 204 6.98 -12.46 3.95
N ARG A 205 8.12 -11.78 4.15
CA ARG A 205 9.37 -12.37 4.63
C ARG A 205 9.22 -13.30 5.83
N ALA A 206 8.42 -12.92 6.81
CA ALA A 206 8.22 -13.71 8.04
C ALA A 206 7.30 -14.94 7.86
N ALA A 207 6.60 -15.06 6.72
CA ALA A 207 5.83 -16.23 6.35
C ALA A 207 6.58 -17.17 5.36
N LEU A 208 7.71 -16.72 4.81
CA LEU A 208 8.53 -17.54 3.91
C LEU A 208 9.28 -18.63 4.67
N THR A 209 9.52 -19.78 4.03
CA THR A 209 10.35 -20.86 4.58
C THR A 209 11.82 -20.43 4.68
N PRO A 210 12.59 -20.93 5.66
CA PRO A 210 14.01 -20.62 5.78
C PRO A 210 14.82 -20.84 4.50
N ASP A 211 14.66 -22.00 3.85
CA ASP A 211 15.37 -22.35 2.61
C ASP A 211 15.07 -21.35 1.48
N PHE A 212 13.80 -20.95 1.33
CA PHE A 212 13.42 -19.93 0.37
C PHE A 212 14.04 -18.56 0.70
N VAL A 213 14.11 -18.18 1.98
CA VAL A 213 14.75 -16.92 2.40
C VAL A 213 16.24 -16.94 2.07
N GLU A 214 16.95 -18.05 2.32
CA GLU A 214 18.36 -18.21 1.99
C GLU A 214 18.63 -18.02 0.48
N HIS A 215 17.77 -18.59 -0.37
CA HIS A 215 17.83 -18.40 -1.82
C HIS A 215 17.49 -16.96 -2.25
N ALA A 216 16.45 -16.37 -1.66
CA ALA A 216 15.90 -15.10 -2.10
C ALA A 216 16.71 -13.87 -1.65
N GLU A 217 17.27 -13.89 -0.44
CA GLU A 217 17.88 -12.71 0.19
C GLU A 217 19.00 -12.08 -0.67
N PRO A 218 19.94 -12.83 -1.28
CA PRO A 218 20.99 -12.23 -2.12
C PRO A 218 20.42 -11.51 -3.36
N ILE A 219 19.34 -12.03 -3.94
CA ILE A 219 18.69 -11.44 -5.13
C ILE A 219 17.96 -10.16 -4.73
N ILE A 220 17.21 -10.21 -3.63
CA ILE A 220 16.47 -9.07 -3.10
C ILE A 220 17.42 -7.96 -2.67
N GLN A 221 18.51 -8.29 -1.99
CA GLN A 221 19.50 -7.31 -1.55
C GLN A 221 20.14 -6.62 -2.76
N ASN A 222 20.54 -7.38 -3.78
CA ASN A 222 21.08 -6.79 -5.01
C ASN A 222 20.08 -5.86 -5.69
N LEU A 223 18.83 -6.29 -5.81
CA LEU A 223 17.76 -5.48 -6.39
C LEU A 223 17.52 -4.18 -5.61
N PHE A 224 17.48 -4.28 -4.28
CA PHE A 224 17.32 -3.13 -3.40
C PHE A 224 18.47 -2.12 -3.56
N ASP A 225 19.72 -2.60 -3.62
CA ASP A 225 20.90 -1.74 -3.78
C ASP A 225 20.91 -1.00 -5.13
N GLU A 226 20.44 -1.65 -6.21
CA GLU A 226 20.26 -0.98 -7.51
C GLU A 226 19.15 0.09 -7.44
N PHE A 227 18.03 -0.20 -6.76
CA PHE A 227 16.95 0.78 -6.57
C PHE A 227 17.41 2.01 -5.78
N ILE A 228 18.19 1.82 -4.72
CA ILE A 228 18.74 2.94 -3.94
C ILE A 228 19.70 3.78 -4.77
N ARG A 229 20.46 3.16 -5.69
CA ARG A 229 21.33 3.86 -6.65
C ARG A 229 20.56 4.54 -7.79
N GLY A 230 19.28 4.24 -7.94
CA GLY A 230 18.35 4.90 -8.88
C GLY A 230 17.93 4.05 -10.08
N MET A 231 18.70 3.01 -10.41
CA MET A 231 18.44 2.07 -11.51
C MET A 231 18.05 2.80 -12.81
N ASP A 232 18.82 3.79 -13.26
CA ASP A 232 18.42 4.75 -14.28
C ASP A 232 18.57 4.26 -15.74
N SER A 233 19.47 3.32 -16.01
CA SER A 233 19.71 2.77 -17.35
C SER A 233 18.77 1.62 -17.72
N GLU A 234 18.37 1.54 -18.99
CA GLU A 234 17.60 0.41 -19.53
C GLU A 234 18.33 -0.92 -19.32
N GLU A 235 19.66 -0.94 -19.52
CA GLU A 235 20.49 -2.13 -19.32
C GLU A 235 20.40 -2.66 -17.88
N SER A 236 20.55 -1.78 -16.87
CA SER A 236 20.45 -2.16 -15.46
C SER A 236 19.06 -2.71 -15.11
N ILE A 237 18.00 -2.08 -15.63
CA ILE A 237 16.62 -2.52 -15.41
C ILE A 237 16.38 -3.90 -16.03
N GLN A 238 16.85 -4.13 -17.26
CA GLN A 238 16.72 -5.42 -17.94
C GLN A 238 17.53 -6.51 -17.24
N GLU A 239 18.74 -6.21 -16.78
CA GLU A 239 19.55 -7.17 -16.01
C GLU A 239 18.82 -7.61 -14.75
N GLN A 240 18.29 -6.66 -13.98
CA GLN A 240 17.54 -6.95 -12.76
C GLN A 240 16.25 -7.72 -13.06
N TYR A 241 15.53 -7.36 -14.12
CA TYR A 241 14.36 -8.10 -14.58
C TYR A 241 14.71 -9.56 -14.88
N HIS A 242 15.76 -9.82 -15.66
CA HIS A 242 16.17 -11.18 -16.00
C HIS A 242 16.64 -11.99 -14.80
N ARG A 243 17.36 -11.36 -13.88
CA ARG A 243 17.79 -11.98 -12.61
C ARG A 243 16.57 -12.42 -11.81
N VAL A 244 15.62 -11.53 -11.56
CA VAL A 244 14.38 -11.84 -10.83
C VAL A 244 13.53 -12.87 -11.58
N TYR A 245 13.34 -12.73 -12.89
CA TYR A 245 12.62 -13.69 -13.71
C TYR A 245 13.18 -15.11 -13.55
N SER A 246 14.50 -15.28 -13.65
CA SER A 246 15.16 -16.59 -13.57
C SER A 246 15.14 -17.23 -12.17
N SER A 247 14.83 -16.45 -11.14
CA SER A 247 14.95 -16.86 -9.74
C SER A 247 13.75 -17.59 -9.14
N ALA A 248 12.62 -17.64 -9.86
CA ALA A 248 11.38 -18.26 -9.42
C ALA A 248 10.78 -17.71 -8.10
N LEU A 249 11.18 -16.49 -7.68
CA LEU A 249 10.72 -15.88 -6.41
C LEU A 249 9.19 -15.83 -6.27
N VAL A 250 8.49 -15.53 -7.37
CA VAL A 250 7.03 -15.37 -7.38
C VAL A 250 6.29 -16.64 -6.94
N TYR A 251 6.88 -17.83 -7.14
CA TYR A 251 6.27 -19.09 -6.73
C TYR A 251 6.38 -19.33 -5.23
N GLY A 252 7.52 -18.97 -4.62
CA GLY A 252 7.64 -19.03 -3.15
C GLY A 252 6.77 -17.99 -2.45
N PHE A 253 6.55 -16.82 -3.06
CA PHE A 253 5.58 -15.85 -2.56
C PHE A 253 4.16 -16.42 -2.57
N GLU A 254 3.75 -17.09 -3.67
CA GLU A 254 2.46 -17.76 -3.77
C GLU A 254 2.33 -18.89 -2.74
N GLU A 255 3.36 -19.72 -2.58
CA GLU A 255 3.38 -20.85 -1.64
C GLU A 255 3.17 -20.40 -0.19
N ALA A 256 3.80 -19.30 0.22
CA ALA A 256 3.66 -18.75 1.57
C ALA A 256 2.21 -18.33 1.91
N LEU A 257 1.40 -18.03 0.89
CA LEU A 257 -0.03 -17.73 1.06
C LEU A 257 -0.92 -18.95 0.81
N LEU A 258 -0.52 -19.86 -0.07
CA LEU A 258 -1.36 -20.97 -0.55
C LEU A 258 -1.93 -21.81 0.61
N GLU A 259 -1.07 -22.37 1.47
CA GLU A 259 -1.50 -23.31 2.51
C GLU A 259 -2.33 -22.65 3.62
N PRO A 260 -1.95 -21.49 4.18
CA PRO A 260 -2.78 -20.80 5.18
C PRO A 260 -4.21 -20.48 4.71
N TYR A 261 -4.38 -20.04 3.46
CA TYR A 261 -5.69 -19.74 2.89
C TYR A 261 -6.48 -21.00 2.53
N LYS A 262 -5.81 -22.03 2.00
CA LYS A 262 -6.42 -23.33 1.69
C LYS A 262 -7.04 -23.99 2.92
N LYS A 263 -6.41 -23.89 4.10
CA LYS A 263 -7.00 -24.33 5.39
C LYS A 263 -8.33 -23.65 5.73
N LYS A 264 -8.62 -22.51 5.09
CA LYS A 264 -9.87 -21.75 5.22
C LYS A 264 -10.80 -21.91 4.02
N ASN A 265 -10.54 -22.90 3.15
CA ASN A 265 -11.25 -23.15 1.90
C ASN A 265 -11.21 -21.97 0.91
N LEU A 266 -10.10 -21.22 0.92
CA LEU A 266 -9.88 -20.09 0.01
C LEU A 266 -8.72 -20.40 -0.93
N ASP A 267 -8.95 -20.28 -2.23
CA ASP A 267 -7.92 -20.47 -3.26
C ASP A 267 -7.35 -19.12 -3.71
N VAL A 268 -6.14 -18.80 -3.29
CA VAL A 268 -5.45 -17.54 -3.62
C VAL A 268 -5.22 -17.36 -5.12
N ARG A 269 -5.30 -18.43 -5.92
CA ARG A 269 -5.19 -18.35 -7.39
C ARG A 269 -6.49 -17.87 -8.04
N ASN A 270 -7.61 -17.94 -7.34
CA ASN A 270 -8.95 -17.62 -7.82
C ASN A 270 -9.66 -16.60 -6.89
N VAL A 271 -8.92 -15.58 -6.43
CA VAL A 271 -9.41 -14.52 -5.52
C VAL A 271 -10.62 -13.76 -6.06
N GLU A 272 -10.74 -13.66 -7.38
CA GLU A 272 -11.83 -13.00 -8.08
C GLU A 272 -13.20 -13.65 -7.81
N ASP A 273 -13.20 -14.95 -7.49
CA ASP A 273 -14.38 -15.78 -7.23
C ASP A 273 -14.59 -16.07 -5.73
N TRP A 274 -13.83 -15.40 -4.85
CA TRP A 274 -14.01 -15.56 -3.42
C TRP A 274 -15.40 -15.10 -2.95
N PRO A 275 -15.93 -15.70 -1.86
CA PRO A 275 -17.10 -15.16 -1.18
C PRO A 275 -16.87 -13.70 -0.80
N VAL A 276 -17.89 -12.86 -0.99
CA VAL A 276 -17.76 -11.42 -0.73
C VAL A 276 -17.41 -11.13 0.73
N ASP A 277 -17.90 -11.92 1.69
CA ASP A 277 -17.56 -11.82 3.11
C ASP A 277 -16.11 -12.24 3.44
N LYS A 278 -15.37 -12.76 2.46
CA LYS A 278 -13.96 -13.16 2.56
C LYS A 278 -13.00 -12.24 1.80
N ILE A 279 -13.50 -11.17 1.17
CA ILE A 279 -12.61 -10.10 0.68
C ILE A 279 -11.85 -9.55 1.89
N ASN A 280 -10.54 -9.27 1.73
CA ASN A 280 -9.72 -8.71 2.80
C ASN A 280 -9.58 -9.59 4.05
N PHE A 281 -10.04 -10.84 3.99
CA PHE A 281 -9.84 -11.80 5.05
C PHE A 281 -8.39 -12.29 5.04
N VAL A 282 -7.78 -12.36 6.21
CA VAL A 282 -6.43 -12.94 6.40
C VAL A 282 -6.54 -14.07 7.45
N PRO A 283 -5.98 -15.27 7.20
CA PRO A 283 -5.88 -16.32 8.21
C PRO A 283 -5.06 -15.88 9.43
N ASP A 284 -5.50 -16.27 10.65
CA ASP A 284 -4.83 -15.86 11.89
C ASP A 284 -3.34 -16.23 11.93
N GLU A 285 -2.96 -17.39 11.39
CA GLU A 285 -1.56 -17.83 11.27
C GLU A 285 -0.70 -16.81 10.50
N LEU A 286 -1.25 -16.18 9.46
CA LEU A 286 -0.55 -15.13 8.71
C LEU A 286 -0.56 -13.80 9.48
N LYS A 287 -1.65 -13.47 10.18
CA LYS A 287 -1.70 -12.24 11.00
C LYS A 287 -0.63 -12.26 12.07
N GLU A 288 -0.51 -13.38 12.78
CA GLU A 288 0.48 -13.56 13.86
C GLU A 288 1.92 -13.36 13.38
N LYS A 289 2.24 -13.80 12.15
CA LYS A 289 3.58 -13.67 11.56
C LYS A 289 3.82 -12.29 10.95
N LEU A 290 2.83 -11.73 10.26
CA LEU A 290 3.03 -10.58 9.35
C LEU A 290 2.60 -9.24 9.94
N VAL A 291 1.57 -9.18 10.81
CA VAL A 291 1.13 -7.90 11.40
C VAL A 291 2.24 -7.26 12.25
N PRO A 292 2.97 -8.00 13.12
CA PRO A 292 4.04 -7.39 13.91
C PRO A 292 5.16 -6.80 13.05
N THR A 293 5.53 -7.47 11.94
CA THR A 293 6.59 -7.01 11.04
C THR A 293 6.16 -5.77 10.25
N LEU A 294 4.90 -5.70 9.82
CA LEU A 294 4.33 -4.51 9.19
C LEU A 294 4.27 -3.31 10.14
N GLN A 295 4.01 -3.54 11.43
CA GLN A 295 3.95 -2.48 12.44
C GLN A 295 5.33 -1.99 12.91
N ALA A 296 6.35 -2.84 12.84
CA ALA A 296 7.67 -2.58 13.42
C ALA A 296 8.35 -1.30 12.88
N PRO A 297 8.36 -1.01 11.56
CA PRO A 297 8.93 0.24 11.04
C PRO A 297 8.27 1.48 11.64
N TRP A 298 6.93 1.48 11.76
CA TRP A 298 6.18 2.61 12.30
C TRP A 298 6.48 2.86 13.78
N LYS A 299 6.58 1.78 14.57
CA LYS A 299 7.00 1.85 15.98
C LYS A 299 8.42 2.39 16.12
N LYS A 300 9.34 1.98 15.24
CA LYS A 300 10.72 2.51 15.21
C LYS A 300 10.73 4.00 14.90
N PHE A 301 10.04 4.45 13.84
CA PHE A 301 9.97 5.87 13.47
C PHE A 301 9.41 6.72 14.61
N GLN A 302 8.31 6.25 15.22
CA GLN A 302 7.72 6.90 16.38
C GLN A 302 8.73 7.05 17.52
N ALA A 303 9.38 5.96 17.95
CA ALA A 303 10.33 6.00 19.06
C ALA A 303 11.53 6.92 18.78
N THR A 304 12.03 6.94 17.54
CA THR A 304 13.12 7.85 17.12
C THR A 304 12.68 9.30 17.17
N LEU A 305 11.50 9.62 16.62
CA LEU A 305 10.95 10.98 16.64
C LEU A 305 10.67 11.44 18.08
N GLU A 306 10.15 10.55 18.94
CA GLU A 306 9.93 10.80 20.37
C GLU A 306 11.23 11.11 21.12
N LYS A 307 12.30 10.40 20.79
CA LYS A 307 13.62 10.67 21.36
C LYS A 307 14.19 12.01 20.88
N LYS A 308 13.94 12.37 19.62
CA LYS A 308 14.50 13.58 18.97
C LYS A 308 13.77 14.86 19.39
N TYR A 309 12.46 14.79 19.59
CA TYR A 309 11.61 15.96 19.80
C TYR A 309 10.82 15.95 21.13
N GLY A 310 11.05 14.96 22.01
CA GLY A 310 10.18 14.69 23.17
C GLY A 310 8.95 13.87 22.75
N LYS A 311 8.04 13.50 23.68
CA LYS A 311 6.82 12.76 23.33
C LYS A 311 6.18 13.43 22.11
N VAL A 312 6.25 12.75 20.97
CA VAL A 312 5.36 12.92 19.84
C VAL A 312 4.04 12.42 20.38
N ASN A 313 3.35 13.22 21.22
CA ASN A 313 1.97 12.88 21.48
C ASN A 313 1.33 12.79 20.08
N SER A 314 0.31 11.97 19.96
CA SER A 314 -0.84 12.35 19.16
C SER A 314 -1.22 13.79 19.56
N LEU A 315 -0.52 14.77 18.98
CA LEU A 315 -0.31 16.09 19.55
C LEU A 315 -1.31 17.02 18.88
N ASN A 316 -2.47 17.10 19.55
CA ASN A 316 -3.58 18.04 19.36
C ASN A 316 -4.06 18.24 17.92
#